data_AF-A0A6L8DR86-F1
#
_entry.id   AF-A0A6L8DR86-F1
#
_cell.length_a   1.000
_cell.length_b   1.000
_cell.length_c   1.000
_cell.angle_alpha   90.00
_cell.angle_beta   90.00
_cell.angle_gamma   90.00
#
_symmetry.space_group_name_H-M   'P 1'
#
loop_
_entity.id
_entity.type
_entity.pdbx_description
1 polymer ?
#
loop_
_entity_poly.entity_id
_entity_poly.type
_entity_poly.pdbx_seq_one_letter_code
_entity_poly.pdbx_strand_id
1 'polypeptide(L)'
;MPGARRAVAADVRPLSVLPGARLPGLHLAELLGAEGAVQRRGRRLYFVDGVVRNAALQRGAGPLTAAEEMGLLYENLVAGHLHALARQTQVRLYHWREGNHEVDLIYDHPEQPLAFEIASSVRHPVTGLQRFMERFPRFKGRCYVVSPEPLGMLPGAAANHVGRLPLDLLLLAASRQAETALERRLIS
;
A
#
# COMPACT_ATOMS: atom_id res chain seq x y z
N MET A 1 -27.59 -37.19 3.71
CA MET A 1 -26.14 -37.38 3.95
C MET A 1 -25.37 -36.25 3.26
N PRO A 2 -25.00 -35.15 3.94
CA PRO A 2 -24.15 -34.11 3.37
C PRO A 2 -22.68 -34.34 3.79
N GLY A 3 -21.78 -34.47 2.82
CA GLY A 3 -20.35 -34.63 3.02
C GLY A 3 -19.68 -33.30 3.40
N ALA A 4 -18.98 -33.31 4.53
CA ALA A 4 -18.28 -32.18 5.11
C ALA A 4 -17.03 -31.77 4.30
N ARG A 5 -16.88 -30.47 4.02
CA ARG A 5 -15.62 -29.86 3.57
C ARG A 5 -14.76 -29.51 4.79
N ARG A 6 -13.54 -30.05 4.84
CA ARG A 6 -12.49 -29.68 5.81
C ARG A 6 -11.96 -28.28 5.47
N ALA A 7 -12.06 -27.34 6.41
CA ALA A 7 -11.29 -26.10 6.39
C ALA A 7 -9.91 -26.35 7.00
N VAL A 8 -8.85 -25.86 6.35
CA VAL A 8 -7.48 -25.86 6.86
C VAL A 8 -7.26 -24.54 7.60
N ALA A 9 -6.90 -24.64 8.87
CA ALA A 9 -6.67 -23.50 9.76
C ALA A 9 -5.36 -22.77 9.42
N ALA A 10 -5.41 -21.44 9.38
CA ALA A 10 -4.24 -20.58 9.30
C ALA A 10 -3.72 -20.30 10.72
N ASP A 11 -2.42 -20.52 10.92
CA ASP A 11 -1.70 -20.30 12.18
C ASP A 11 -1.47 -18.79 12.40
N VAL A 12 -1.91 -18.27 13.54
CA VAL A 12 -1.84 -16.84 13.92
C VAL A 12 -0.99 -16.71 15.18
N ARG A 13 0.10 -15.94 15.13
CA ARG A 13 0.87 -15.56 16.32
C ARG A 13 0.84 -14.04 16.54
N PRO A 14 0.52 -13.56 17.76
CA PRO A 14 0.50 -12.13 18.08
C PRO A 14 1.89 -11.59 18.46
N LEU A 15 2.16 -10.34 18.10
CA LEU A 15 3.37 -9.61 18.51
C LEU A 15 3.02 -8.70 19.71
N SER A 16 3.75 -8.85 20.81
CA SER A 16 3.64 -8.03 22.02
C SER A 16 4.40 -6.70 21.88
N VAL A 17 3.81 -5.62 22.41
CA VAL A 17 4.38 -4.25 22.44
C VAL A 17 4.87 -3.95 23.85
N LEU A 18 6.04 -3.32 23.98
CA LEU A 18 6.51 -2.69 25.22
C LEU A 18 6.58 -1.16 25.08
N PRO A 19 6.33 -0.38 26.15
CA PRO A 19 6.10 1.06 26.06
C PRO A 19 7.33 1.92 26.42
N GLY A 20 7.42 3.10 25.79
CA GLY A 20 8.07 4.30 26.34
C GLY A 20 9.40 4.72 25.69
N ALA A 21 9.39 5.86 24.97
CA ALA A 21 10.35 6.97 25.12
C ALA A 21 10.07 8.10 24.09
N ARG A 22 10.23 9.35 24.55
CA ARG A 22 9.90 10.62 23.89
C ARG A 22 10.93 11.06 22.84
N LEU A 23 10.48 11.84 21.86
CA LEU A 23 11.25 12.46 20.76
C LEU A 23 11.92 13.78 21.19
N PRO A 24 13.15 14.08 20.73
CA PRO A 24 13.58 15.46 20.50
C PRO A 24 14.00 15.69 19.03
N GLY A 25 13.72 16.90 18.55
CA GLY A 25 13.79 17.33 17.15
C GLY A 25 15.17 17.23 16.49
N LEU A 26 15.15 17.04 15.17
CA LEU A 26 16.34 16.93 14.32
C LEU A 26 16.34 18.01 13.23
N HIS A 27 17.49 18.66 13.09
CA HIS A 27 17.79 19.68 12.10
C HIS A 27 17.99 19.03 10.72
N LEU A 28 17.40 19.61 9.67
CA LEU A 28 17.24 19.04 8.33
C LEU A 28 18.56 18.57 7.64
N ALA A 29 19.71 19.10 8.08
CA ALA A 29 21.02 18.73 7.54
C ALA A 29 21.52 17.34 7.99
N GLU A 30 21.01 16.77 9.09
CA GLU A 30 21.43 15.45 9.59
C GLU A 30 20.67 14.27 8.93
N LEU A 31 19.59 14.57 8.18
CA LEU A 31 18.78 13.59 7.47
C LEU A 31 19.41 13.14 6.14
N LEU A 32 20.28 13.96 5.55
CA LEU A 32 20.86 13.74 4.22
C LEU A 32 22.35 13.39 4.34
N GLY A 33 22.64 12.21 4.87
CA GLY A 33 24.01 11.70 5.01
C GLY A 33 24.76 11.64 3.66
N ALA A 34 26.03 12.05 3.67
CA ALA A 34 26.90 12.11 2.49
C ALA A 34 27.11 10.72 1.85
N GLU A 35 26.97 10.67 0.52
CA GLU A 35 26.80 9.48 -0.34
C GLU A 35 28.01 8.54 -0.49
N GLY A 36 29.06 8.67 0.33
CA GLY A 36 30.34 8.00 0.09
C GLY A 36 30.82 6.97 1.11
N ALA A 37 30.14 6.79 2.25
CA ALA A 37 30.72 6.02 3.37
C ALA A 37 29.94 4.73 3.66
N VAL A 38 30.61 3.58 3.52
CA VAL A 38 30.17 2.30 4.09
C VAL A 38 29.96 2.48 5.60
N GLN A 39 28.71 2.44 6.06
CA GLN A 39 28.35 2.73 7.45
C GLN A 39 28.93 1.67 8.39
N ARG A 40 29.98 2.03 9.14
CA ARG A 40 30.42 1.28 10.32
C ARG A 40 29.46 1.51 11.49
N ARG A 41 28.98 0.39 12.06
CA ARG A 41 28.34 0.22 13.39
C ARG A 41 27.96 1.52 14.09
N GLY A 42 26.70 1.96 13.94
CA GLY A 42 26.22 3.07 14.78
C GLY A 42 24.80 3.59 14.56
N ARG A 43 24.11 3.30 13.46
CA ARG A 43 22.74 3.79 13.23
C ARG A 43 21.82 2.64 12.85
N ARG A 44 20.79 2.41 13.67
CA ARG A 44 19.79 1.36 13.45
C ARG A 44 18.74 1.90 12.49
N LEU A 45 18.71 1.37 11.27
CA LEU A 45 17.62 1.61 10.33
C LEU A 45 16.46 0.67 10.69
N TYR A 46 15.33 1.26 11.11
CA TYR A 46 14.11 0.52 11.40
C TYR A 46 13.28 0.46 10.13
N PHE A 47 13.28 -0.71 9.49
CA PHE A 47 12.37 -1.01 8.40
C PHE A 47 11.11 -1.63 8.99
N VAL A 48 9.96 -1.04 8.69
CA VAL A 48 8.65 -1.61 9.05
C VAL A 48 8.29 -2.76 8.11
N ASP A 49 8.94 -2.85 6.94
CA ASP A 49 8.70 -3.86 5.92
C ASP A 49 9.99 -4.64 5.57
N GLY A 50 9.90 -5.98 5.65
CA GLY A 50 10.98 -6.91 5.36
C GLY A 50 11.45 -6.91 3.90
N VAL A 51 10.60 -6.52 2.96
CA VAL A 51 10.95 -6.43 1.53
C VAL A 51 11.80 -5.19 1.28
N VAL A 52 11.41 -4.04 1.83
CA VAL A 52 12.21 -2.80 1.81
C VAL A 52 13.56 -3.02 2.50
N ARG A 53 13.56 -3.76 3.61
CA ARG A 53 14.78 -4.19 4.31
C ARG A 53 15.69 -5.01 3.40
N ASN A 54 15.17 -6.00 2.70
CA ASN A 54 16.00 -6.88 1.86
C ASN A 54 16.55 -6.15 0.63
N ALA A 55 15.75 -5.28 0.01
CA ALA A 55 16.20 -4.42 -1.08
C ALA A 55 17.33 -3.47 -0.63
N ALA A 56 17.19 -2.84 0.54
CA ALA A 56 18.22 -1.96 1.11
C ALA A 56 19.47 -2.73 1.58
N LEU A 57 19.30 -3.91 2.19
CA LEU A 57 20.42 -4.71 2.72
C LEU A 57 21.25 -5.37 1.62
N GLN A 58 20.65 -5.76 0.50
CA GLN A 58 21.37 -6.38 -0.61
C GLN A 58 22.21 -5.38 -1.42
N ARG A 59 21.85 -4.08 -1.40
CA ARG A 59 22.46 -3.04 -2.26
C ARG A 59 23.42 -2.07 -1.56
N GLY A 60 23.38 -1.96 -0.22
CA GLY A 60 24.08 -0.89 0.48
C GLY A 60 23.43 0.48 0.27
N ALA A 61 24.20 1.58 0.31
CA ALA A 61 23.69 2.96 0.26
C ALA A 61 23.53 3.56 -1.17
N GLY A 62 23.54 2.73 -2.22
CA GLY A 62 23.40 3.21 -3.60
C GLY A 62 21.98 3.66 -3.94
N PRO A 63 21.80 4.61 -4.87
CA PRO A 63 20.48 5.12 -5.26
C PRO A 63 19.61 4.05 -5.94
N LEU A 64 18.32 4.05 -5.62
CA LEU A 64 17.30 3.19 -6.22
C LEU A 64 16.85 3.81 -7.55
N THR A 65 17.45 3.35 -8.65
CA THR A 65 17.18 3.92 -9.99
C THR A 65 16.41 2.97 -10.91
N ALA A 66 16.26 1.70 -10.53
CA ALA A 66 15.53 0.71 -11.32
C ALA A 66 14.01 0.88 -11.14
N ALA A 67 13.29 1.04 -12.26
CA ALA A 67 11.84 1.28 -12.26
C ALA A 67 11.03 0.13 -11.62
N GLU A 68 11.49 -1.11 -11.78
CA GLU A 68 10.86 -2.30 -11.20
C GLU A 68 10.96 -2.28 -9.66
N GLU A 69 12.13 -1.95 -9.13
CA GLU A 69 12.36 -1.84 -7.69
C GLU A 69 11.56 -0.69 -7.08
N MET A 70 11.50 0.44 -7.78
CA MET A 70 10.65 1.56 -7.37
C MET A 70 9.16 1.17 -7.37
N GLY A 71 8.72 0.35 -8.33
CA GLY A 71 7.39 -0.22 -8.36
C GLY A 71 7.07 -1.01 -7.10
N LEU A 72 7.94 -1.95 -6.72
CA LEU A 72 7.79 -2.75 -5.49
C LEU A 72 7.80 -1.88 -4.22
N LEU A 73 8.59 -0.81 -4.19
CA LEU A 73 8.59 0.12 -3.07
C LEU A 73 7.29 0.90 -2.96
N TYR A 74 6.75 1.39 -4.08
CA TYR A 74 5.46 2.05 -4.10
C TYR A 74 4.33 1.10 -3.69
N GLU A 75 4.36 -0.13 -4.18
CA GLU A 75 3.37 -1.16 -3.83
C GLU A 75 3.35 -1.41 -2.32
N ASN A 76 4.51 -1.68 -1.72
CA ASN A 76 4.64 -1.89 -0.28
C ASN A 76 4.22 -0.66 0.52
N LEU A 77 4.58 0.55 0.05
CA LEU A 77 4.21 1.79 0.73
C LEU A 77 2.69 1.98 0.76
N VAL A 78 2.01 1.82 -0.37
CA VAL A 78 0.54 1.91 -0.41
C VAL A 78 -0.10 0.78 0.40
N ALA A 79 0.42 -0.44 0.28
CA ALA A 79 -0.08 -1.60 1.04
C ALA A 79 -0.01 -1.34 2.55
N GLY A 80 1.08 -0.75 3.06
CA GLY A 80 1.21 -0.40 4.48
C GLY A 80 0.16 0.60 4.96
N HIS A 81 -0.08 1.67 4.18
CA HIS A 81 -1.08 2.69 4.51
C HIS A 81 -2.51 2.15 4.44
N LEU A 82 -2.84 1.40 3.38
CA LEU A 82 -4.15 0.77 3.24
C LEU A 82 -4.36 -0.34 4.28
N HIS A 83 -3.30 -1.06 4.69
CA HIS A 83 -3.39 -2.06 5.73
C HIS A 83 -3.69 -1.44 7.08
N ALA A 84 -3.04 -0.31 7.42
CA ALA A 84 -3.38 0.46 8.61
C ALA A 84 -4.84 0.89 8.59
N LEU A 85 -5.32 1.46 7.48
CA LEU A 85 -6.73 1.83 7.31
C LEU A 85 -7.66 0.62 7.48
N ALA A 86 -7.39 -0.48 6.78
CA ALA A 86 -8.21 -1.69 6.80
C ALA A 86 -8.32 -2.30 8.19
N ARG A 87 -7.25 -2.26 9.00
CA ARG A 87 -7.28 -2.70 10.40
C ARG A 87 -8.17 -1.82 11.27
N GLN A 88 -8.16 -0.51 11.04
CA GLN A 88 -9.02 0.41 11.80
C GLN A 88 -10.48 0.27 11.40
N THR A 89 -10.78 0.10 10.12
CA THR A 89 -12.15 -0.07 9.60
C THR A 89 -12.66 -1.51 9.61
N GLN A 90 -11.84 -2.47 10.02
CA GLN A 90 -12.16 -3.91 10.09
C GLN A 90 -12.60 -4.50 8.74
N VAL A 91 -12.00 -4.04 7.64
CA VAL A 91 -12.27 -4.54 6.29
C VAL A 91 -11.11 -5.38 5.77
N ARG A 92 -11.34 -6.09 4.65
CA ARG A 92 -10.30 -6.90 4.01
C ARG A 92 -9.46 -6.05 3.05
N LEU A 93 -8.17 -6.32 3.05
CA LEU A 93 -7.21 -5.86 2.03
C LEU A 93 -6.55 -7.10 1.41
N TYR A 94 -6.63 -7.27 0.11
CA TYR A 94 -6.09 -8.44 -0.59
C TYR A 94 -5.74 -8.13 -2.06
N HIS A 95 -4.91 -8.95 -2.70
CA HIS A 95 -4.66 -8.90 -4.15
C HIS A 95 -5.67 -9.77 -4.90
N TRP A 96 -5.99 -9.43 -6.14
CA TRP A 96 -6.86 -10.25 -6.97
C TRP A 96 -6.16 -10.67 -8.26
N ARG A 97 -6.39 -11.92 -8.68
CA ARG A 97 -5.85 -12.46 -9.94
C ARG A 97 -6.82 -13.44 -10.60
N GLU A 98 -6.96 -13.33 -11.91
CA GLU A 98 -7.69 -14.26 -12.78
C GLU A 98 -6.89 -14.47 -14.08
N GLY A 99 -6.21 -15.61 -14.19
CA GLY A 99 -5.32 -15.89 -15.31
C GLY A 99 -4.16 -14.89 -15.39
N ASN A 100 -4.11 -14.14 -16.49
CA ASN A 100 -3.09 -13.11 -16.76
C ASN A 100 -3.54 -11.70 -16.32
N HIS A 101 -4.70 -11.58 -15.68
CA HIS A 101 -5.22 -10.31 -15.17
C HIS A 101 -5.01 -10.25 -13.67
N GLU A 102 -4.46 -9.14 -13.20
CA GLU A 102 -4.12 -8.90 -11.80
C GLU A 102 -4.60 -7.50 -11.39
N VAL A 103 -4.85 -7.34 -10.10
CA VAL A 103 -5.05 -6.04 -9.43
C VAL A 103 -4.31 -6.11 -8.10
N ASP A 104 -3.36 -5.19 -7.91
CA ASP A 104 -2.40 -5.25 -6.80
C ASP A 104 -3.09 -5.21 -5.44
N LEU A 105 -4.03 -4.26 -5.23
CA LEU A 105 -4.68 -4.06 -3.93
C LEU A 105 -6.19 -3.80 -4.05
N ILE A 106 -6.97 -4.58 -3.31
CA ILE A 106 -8.41 -4.45 -3.16
C ILE A 106 -8.74 -4.10 -1.71
N TYR A 107 -9.24 -2.88 -1.49
CA TYR A 107 -9.81 -2.44 -0.22
C TYR A 107 -11.32 -2.71 -0.21
N ASP A 108 -11.72 -3.83 0.39
CA ASP A 108 -13.08 -4.37 0.29
C ASP A 108 -14.01 -3.87 1.39
N HIS A 109 -14.27 -2.55 1.38
CA HIS A 109 -15.28 -1.95 2.26
C HIS A 109 -16.69 -2.25 1.74
N PRO A 110 -17.65 -2.61 2.60
CA PRO A 110 -19.00 -3.02 2.18
C PRO A 110 -19.74 -1.96 1.34
N GLU A 111 -19.56 -0.68 1.68
CA GLU A 111 -20.26 0.43 1.02
C GLU A 111 -19.38 1.23 0.04
N GLN A 112 -18.07 1.20 0.26
CA GLN A 112 -17.12 2.07 -0.44
C GLN A 112 -15.89 1.28 -0.89
N PRO A 113 -16.08 0.20 -1.66
CA PRO A 113 -14.99 -0.67 -2.06
C PRO A 113 -14.06 0.06 -3.05
N LEU A 114 -12.75 -0.14 -2.94
CA LEU A 114 -11.76 0.49 -3.81
C LEU A 114 -10.77 -0.55 -4.34
N ALA A 115 -10.30 -0.36 -5.56
CA ALA A 115 -9.31 -1.21 -6.20
C ALA A 115 -8.18 -0.37 -6.81
N PHE A 116 -6.95 -0.82 -6.65
CA PHE A 116 -5.76 -0.05 -7.01
C PHE A 116 -4.79 -0.90 -7.84
N GLU A 117 -4.33 -0.31 -8.94
CA GLU A 117 -3.12 -0.72 -9.66
C GLU A 117 -2.01 0.27 -9.31
N ILE A 118 -0.83 -0.19 -8.94
CA ILE A 118 0.29 0.63 -8.49
C ILE A 118 1.38 0.60 -9.55
N ALA A 119 1.69 1.77 -10.09
CA ALA A 119 2.57 1.88 -11.22
C ALA A 119 3.66 2.94 -11.00
N SER A 120 4.80 2.74 -11.64
CA SER A 120 5.84 3.76 -11.76
C SER A 120 5.47 4.88 -12.74
N SER A 121 4.44 4.71 -13.56
CA SER A 121 3.96 5.73 -14.50
C SER A 121 2.45 5.66 -14.76
N VAL A 122 1.88 6.76 -15.25
CA VAL A 122 0.45 6.82 -15.62
C VAL A 122 0.11 5.99 -16.86
N ARG A 123 1.08 5.54 -17.66
CA ARG A 123 0.79 4.77 -18.88
C ARG A 123 0.55 3.29 -18.62
N HIS A 124 0.49 2.89 -17.35
CA HIS A 124 0.25 1.50 -16.97
C HIS A 124 -1.04 0.95 -17.58
N PRO A 125 -1.03 -0.28 -18.13
CA PRO A 125 -2.23 -0.95 -18.58
C PRO A 125 -3.29 -1.02 -17.48
N VAL A 126 -4.55 -0.85 -17.87
CA VAL A 126 -5.72 -0.92 -16.97
C VAL A 126 -6.57 -2.17 -17.19
N THR A 127 -6.07 -3.12 -17.99
CA THR A 127 -6.83 -4.30 -18.42
C THR A 127 -7.18 -5.21 -17.24
N GLY A 128 -6.32 -5.29 -16.22
CA GLY A 128 -6.59 -5.96 -14.95
C GLY A 128 -7.80 -5.37 -14.23
N LEU A 129 -7.80 -4.05 -14.02
CA LEU A 129 -8.92 -3.31 -13.40
C LEU A 129 -10.21 -3.41 -14.22
N GLN A 130 -10.14 -3.36 -15.55
CA GLN A 130 -11.31 -3.52 -16.42
C GLN A 130 -11.94 -4.92 -16.25
N ARG A 131 -11.11 -5.97 -16.31
CA ARG A 131 -11.55 -7.35 -16.10
C ARG A 131 -12.13 -7.55 -14.71
N PHE A 132 -11.50 -6.95 -13.70
CA PHE A 132 -12.00 -6.98 -12.33
C PHE A 132 -13.37 -6.31 -12.20
N MET A 133 -13.60 -5.16 -12.83
CA MET A 133 -14.90 -4.48 -12.81
C MET A 133 -16.01 -5.24 -13.55
N GLU A 134 -15.68 -5.95 -14.64
CA GLU A 134 -16.63 -6.86 -15.30
C GLU A 134 -17.10 -7.96 -14.34
N ARG A 135 -16.15 -8.53 -13.57
CA ARG A 135 -16.44 -9.58 -12.59
C ARG A 135 -17.15 -9.06 -11.34
N PHE A 136 -16.82 -7.85 -10.89
CA PHE A 136 -17.34 -7.24 -9.66
C PHE A 136 -17.89 -5.82 -9.90
N PRO A 137 -19.13 -5.69 -10.43
CA PRO A 137 -19.70 -4.39 -10.82
C PRO A 137 -19.76 -3.34 -9.72
N ARG A 138 -19.77 -3.73 -8.42
CA ARG A 138 -19.74 -2.79 -7.28
C ARG A 138 -18.49 -1.91 -7.22
N PHE A 139 -17.42 -2.28 -7.92
CA PHE A 139 -16.19 -1.49 -8.04
C PHE A 139 -16.19 -0.53 -9.23
N LYS A 140 -17.24 -0.53 -10.07
CA LYS A 140 -17.30 0.38 -11.23
C LYS A 140 -17.25 1.84 -10.77
N GLY A 141 -16.31 2.61 -11.33
CA GLY A 141 -16.05 3.99 -10.92
C GLY A 141 -15.31 4.12 -9.58
N ARG A 142 -14.72 3.03 -9.08
CA ARG A 142 -13.98 2.96 -7.82
C ARG A 142 -12.61 2.29 -7.96
N CYS A 143 -12.11 2.23 -9.20
CA CYS A 143 -10.81 1.68 -9.56
C CYS A 143 -9.84 2.81 -9.92
N TYR A 144 -8.58 2.70 -9.48
CA TYR A 144 -7.57 3.74 -9.68
C TYR A 144 -6.23 3.14 -10.10
N VAL A 145 -5.56 3.80 -11.04
CA VAL A 145 -4.10 3.66 -11.21
C VAL A 145 -3.42 4.69 -10.31
N VAL A 146 -2.51 4.23 -9.48
CA VAL A 146 -1.74 5.04 -8.53
C VAL A 146 -0.32 5.15 -9.04
N SER A 147 0.21 6.38 -9.13
CA SER A 147 1.57 6.61 -9.64
C SER A 147 2.19 7.86 -9.02
N PRO A 148 3.53 8.01 -9.00
CA PRO A 148 4.18 9.21 -8.48
C PRO A 148 3.97 10.47 -9.32
N GLU A 149 3.39 10.36 -10.52
CA GLU A 149 3.12 11.52 -11.37
C GLU A 149 1.92 12.34 -10.82
N PRO A 150 1.95 13.69 -10.96
CA PRO A 150 0.95 14.58 -10.36
C PRO A 150 -0.42 14.55 -11.05
N LEU A 151 -0.63 13.67 -12.04
CA LEU A 151 -1.85 13.66 -12.85
C LEU A 151 -3.00 12.96 -12.09
N GLY A 152 -3.95 13.76 -11.61
CA GLY A 152 -5.22 13.28 -11.06
C GLY A 152 -6.32 13.18 -12.12
N MET A 153 -7.08 12.08 -12.09
CA MET A 153 -8.27 11.90 -12.92
C MET A 153 -9.31 11.09 -12.15
N LEU A 154 -10.53 11.60 -12.04
CA LEU A 154 -11.60 10.85 -11.39
C LEU A 154 -12.11 9.72 -12.32
N PRO A 155 -12.52 8.55 -11.78
CA PRO A 155 -13.02 7.44 -12.58
C PRO A 155 -14.22 7.81 -13.46
N GLY A 156 -15.10 8.70 -12.98
CA GLY A 156 -16.26 9.17 -13.75
C GLY A 156 -15.92 10.05 -14.95
N ALA A 157 -14.71 10.63 -14.99
CA ALA A 157 -14.23 11.42 -16.12
C ALA A 157 -13.52 10.55 -17.18
N ALA A 158 -13.17 9.31 -16.85
CA ALA A 158 -12.47 8.40 -17.74
C ALA A 158 -13.43 7.46 -18.47
N ALA A 159 -13.26 7.30 -19.79
CA ALA A 159 -14.11 6.44 -20.60
C ALA A 159 -14.10 4.96 -20.16
N ASN A 160 -13.00 4.52 -19.54
CA ASN A 160 -12.83 3.17 -19.02
C ASN A 160 -13.28 2.99 -17.56
N HIS A 161 -13.84 4.04 -16.93
CA HIS A 161 -14.21 4.06 -15.51
C HIS A 161 -13.05 3.81 -14.52
N VAL A 162 -11.82 4.05 -14.94
CA VAL A 162 -10.61 3.94 -14.11
C VAL A 162 -10.04 5.33 -13.89
N GLY A 163 -9.92 5.72 -12.62
CA GLY A 163 -9.29 6.96 -12.23
C GLY A 163 -7.77 6.88 -12.21
N ARG A 164 -7.13 8.03 -12.03
CA ARG A 164 -5.70 8.16 -11.79
C ARG A 164 -5.50 8.99 -10.54
N LEU A 165 -4.65 8.51 -9.64
CA LEU A 165 -4.41 9.14 -8.36
C LEU A 165 -2.90 9.30 -8.14
N PRO A 166 -2.43 10.52 -7.85
CA PRO A 166 -1.07 10.71 -7.37
C PRO A 166 -0.81 9.89 -6.10
N LEU A 167 0.34 9.23 -6.05
CA LEU A 167 0.75 8.35 -4.96
C LEU A 167 0.68 9.06 -3.60
N ASP A 168 1.25 10.26 -3.52
CA ASP A 168 1.26 11.09 -2.32
C ASP A 168 -0.15 11.42 -1.82
N LEU A 169 -1.07 11.78 -2.72
CA LEU A 169 -2.46 12.04 -2.37
C LEU A 169 -3.16 10.81 -1.81
N LEU A 170 -2.92 9.62 -2.37
CA LEU A 170 -3.44 8.38 -1.80
C LEU A 170 -2.92 8.13 -0.40
N LEU A 171 -1.60 8.27 -0.18
CA LEU A 171 -0.98 8.01 1.10
C LEU A 171 -1.50 8.96 2.18
N LEU A 172 -1.62 10.26 1.85
CA LEU A 172 -2.20 11.26 2.75
C LEU A 172 -3.66 10.95 3.09
N ALA A 173 -4.48 10.63 2.08
CA ALA A 173 -5.89 10.32 2.29
C ALA A 173 -6.08 9.04 3.12
N ALA A 174 -5.35 7.97 2.81
CA ALA A 174 -5.41 6.70 3.53
C ALA A 174 -4.98 6.88 4.99
N SER A 175 -3.88 7.60 5.25
CA SER A 175 -3.43 7.91 6.62
C SER A 175 -4.45 8.70 7.41
N ARG A 176 -5.01 9.78 6.83
CA ARG A 176 -6.00 10.62 7.49
C ARG A 176 -7.27 9.83 7.83
N GLN A 177 -7.68 8.94 6.94
CA GLN A 177 -8.83 8.07 7.20
C GLN A 177 -8.54 7.00 8.25
N ALA A 178 -7.33 6.46 8.29
CA ALA A 178 -6.93 5.51 9.33
C ALA A 178 -6.95 6.16 10.72
N GLU A 179 -6.42 7.38 10.83
CA GLU A 179 -6.48 8.19 12.05
C GLU A 179 -7.93 8.46 12.47
N THR A 180 -8.77 8.95 11.56
CA THR A 180 -10.20 9.20 11.84
C THR A 180 -10.93 7.94 12.30
N ALA A 181 -10.64 6.79 11.68
CA ALA A 181 -11.23 5.52 12.07
C ALA A 181 -10.76 5.06 13.46
N LEU A 182 -9.49 5.29 13.80
CA LEU A 182 -8.96 5.02 15.14
C LEU A 182 -9.63 5.91 16.20
N GLU A 183 -9.74 7.22 15.95
CA GLU A 183 -10.40 8.16 16.86
C GLU A 183 -11.83 7.72 17.16
N ARG A 184 -12.60 7.36 16.13
CA ARG A 184 -13.98 6.86 16.29
C ARG A 184 -14.04 5.63 17.18
N ARG A 185 -13.07 4.71 17.06
CA ARG A 185 -12.99 3.48 17.86
C ARG A 185 -12.58 3.72 19.31
N LEU A 186 -11.84 4.77 19.58
CA LEU A 186 -11.43 5.11 20.95
C LEU A 186 -12.51 5.87 21.71
N ILE A 187 -13.43 6.51 20.99
CA ILE A 187 -14.56 7.27 21.57
C ILE A 187 -15.84 6.41 21.69
N SER A 188 -15.97 5.36 20.88
CA SER A 188 -17.07 4.38 20.93
C SER A 188 -16.88 3.32 22.00
#